data_AF-F3PBW6-F1
#
_entry.id   AF-F3PBW6-F1
#
_cell.length_a   1.000
_cell.length_b   1.000
_cell.length_c   1.000
_cell.angle_alpha   90.00
_cell.angle_beta   90.00
_cell.angle_gamma   90.00
#
_symmetry.space_group_name_H-M   'P 1'
#
loop_
_entity.id
_entity.type
_entity.pdbx_description
1 polymer ?
#
loop_
_entity_poly.entity_id
_entity_poly.type
_entity_poly.pdbx_seq_one_letter_code
_entity_poly.pdbx_strand_id
1 'polypeptide(L)'
;MKENSFNQDTPAFDAVLAQTIARHFQGAVAEAIDGVQTVRLGNGLPVIECFIDTIQDHEPYGAFLFLQITSGAFGDTQTLVTASGYGSSQLASVVTAGCNWACAFGPALLAGIGRPDLISSQDPEFEQFEATVGGRRYRVSAGHLDRSMNMPIEEVTAYRQQLGGPRALTNRVLSSPLIPATRTGEAVALGCYVSIGPEPITELKLAGADWPAGRSVLDAIPPEDGGYRMLREWAVLTPLEPAPALTRDDLQHTLNLIRATSDNPRSEAGWLGSRHHSMRLGPPSLPQGLSLPEDMRWFLGTIAGSGAGPGYGLDIYPADDGGIHLADAGCGAEWRMSPYDGSVWLDSRACDDGFVRVAPSFLSWYEAWLDHAIRGGGPFAQWSYQVDAAYKMLKQSAGEHGVERLPKTVTRVRIHDPAKDVGPCHSCQLVYDWFGVPESVFVTAPSPAT
;
A
#
# COMPACT_ATOMS: atom_id res chain seq x y z
N MET A 1 6.12 -21.75 -14.07
CA MET A 1 7.55 -21.41 -13.99
C MET A 1 8.33 -22.53 -14.66
N LYS A 2 8.98 -22.25 -15.80
CA LYS A 2 9.99 -23.16 -16.34
C LYS A 2 11.32 -22.75 -15.72
N GLU A 3 12.01 -23.71 -15.11
CA GLU A 3 13.34 -23.53 -14.55
C GLU A 3 14.32 -23.16 -15.66
N ASN A 4 14.84 -21.94 -15.63
CA ASN A 4 16.01 -21.57 -16.39
C ASN A 4 17.24 -22.07 -15.63
N SER A 5 18.05 -22.92 -16.26
CA SER A 5 19.32 -23.39 -15.72
C SER A 5 20.31 -22.23 -15.67
N PHE A 6 20.66 -21.78 -14.46
CA PHE A 6 21.68 -20.74 -14.25
C PHE A 6 23.08 -21.34 -14.23
N ASN A 7 24.00 -20.72 -14.98
CA ASN A 7 25.43 -21.03 -15.01
C ASN A 7 26.12 -20.43 -13.76
N GLN A 8 26.88 -21.22 -13.01
CA GLN A 8 27.38 -20.88 -11.66
C GLN A 8 28.49 -19.81 -11.61
N ASP A 9 29.05 -19.41 -12.76
CA ASP A 9 30.16 -18.44 -12.84
C ASP A 9 29.73 -16.98 -13.12
N THR A 10 28.43 -16.72 -13.31
CA THR A 10 27.90 -15.34 -13.51
C THR A 10 27.24 -14.85 -12.22
N PRO A 11 27.56 -13.64 -11.71
CA PRO A 11 26.83 -13.09 -10.57
C PRO A 11 25.33 -13.02 -10.92
N ALA A 12 24.47 -13.48 -10.02
CA ALA A 12 23.04 -13.32 -10.19
C ALA A 12 22.71 -11.84 -10.47
N PHE A 13 21.86 -11.56 -11.46
CA PHE A 13 21.63 -10.18 -11.90
C PHE A 13 21.08 -9.28 -10.77
N ASP A 14 20.34 -9.82 -9.81
CA ASP A 14 19.89 -9.08 -8.62
C ASP A 14 21.06 -8.57 -7.77
N ALA A 15 22.15 -9.34 -7.67
CA ALA A 15 23.35 -8.93 -6.95
C ALA A 15 24.08 -7.81 -7.70
N VAL A 16 24.13 -7.89 -9.04
CA VAL A 16 24.65 -6.80 -9.88
C VAL A 16 23.84 -5.53 -9.70
N LEU A 17 22.51 -5.65 -9.66
CA LEU A 17 21.61 -4.54 -9.44
C LEU A 17 21.88 -3.86 -8.08
N ALA A 18 21.87 -4.63 -6.99
CA ALA A 18 22.12 -4.11 -5.66
C ALA A 18 23.49 -3.42 -5.55
N GLN A 19 24.54 -4.05 -6.11
CA GLN A 19 25.88 -3.43 -6.15
C GLN A 19 25.92 -2.15 -7.00
N THR A 20 25.19 -2.13 -8.11
CA THR A 20 25.09 -0.95 -8.97
C THR A 20 24.46 0.19 -8.20
N ILE A 21 23.31 -0.05 -7.56
CA ILE A 21 22.62 0.95 -6.74
C ILE A 21 23.52 1.42 -5.59
N ALA A 22 24.12 0.50 -4.82
CA ALA A 22 24.95 0.86 -3.66
C ALA A 22 26.10 1.81 -4.01
N ARG A 23 26.71 1.69 -5.22
CA ARG A 23 27.79 2.59 -5.66
C ARG A 23 27.37 4.05 -5.83
N HIS A 24 26.07 4.34 -5.94
CA HIS A 24 25.56 5.70 -6.03
C HIS A 24 25.33 6.36 -4.67
N PHE A 25 25.42 5.62 -3.56
CA PHE A 25 25.15 6.14 -2.22
C PHE A 25 26.41 6.05 -1.35
N GLN A 26 26.81 7.18 -0.77
CA GLN A 26 28.01 7.24 0.05
C GLN A 26 27.89 6.33 1.28
N GLY A 27 28.77 5.34 1.39
CA GLY A 27 28.80 4.42 2.53
C GLY A 27 27.75 3.31 2.48
N ALA A 28 27.00 3.19 1.37
CA ALA A 28 26.04 2.11 1.22
C ALA A 28 26.72 0.75 0.97
N VAL A 29 26.08 -0.31 1.46
CA VAL A 29 26.57 -1.69 1.33
C VAL A 29 25.48 -2.54 0.67
N ALA A 30 25.86 -3.31 -0.34
CA ALA A 30 25.02 -4.34 -0.94
C ALA A 30 25.31 -5.68 -0.24
N GLU A 31 24.29 -6.31 0.32
CA GLU A 31 24.38 -7.61 0.99
C GLU A 31 23.13 -8.47 0.72
N ALA A 32 23.24 -9.78 0.94
CA ALA A 32 22.11 -10.69 0.85
C ALA A 32 21.51 -10.89 2.25
N ILE A 33 20.25 -10.51 2.44
CA ILE A 33 19.51 -10.69 3.71
C ILE A 33 18.34 -11.63 3.42
N ASP A 34 18.29 -12.76 4.14
CA ASP A 34 17.25 -13.78 3.96
C ASP A 34 17.05 -14.24 2.50
N GLY A 35 18.13 -14.22 1.71
CA GLY A 35 18.13 -14.59 0.29
C GLY A 35 17.75 -13.47 -0.68
N VAL A 36 17.38 -12.29 -0.18
CA VAL A 36 17.05 -11.09 -0.97
C VAL A 36 18.28 -10.19 -1.10
N GLN A 37 18.52 -9.63 -2.28
CA GLN A 37 19.61 -8.68 -2.52
C GLN A 37 19.21 -7.29 -2.04
N THR A 38 19.95 -6.75 -1.09
CA THR A 38 19.54 -5.59 -0.31
C THR A 38 20.65 -4.55 -0.24
N VAL A 39 20.30 -3.29 -0.44
CA VAL A 39 21.20 -2.14 -0.26
C VAL A 39 20.86 -1.43 1.04
N ARG A 40 21.82 -1.39 1.96
CA ARG A 40 21.74 -0.61 3.18
C ARG A 40 22.44 0.71 2.99
N LEU A 41 21.69 1.81 3.06
CA LEU A 41 22.22 3.16 2.88
C LEU A 41 23.06 3.64 4.07
N GLY A 42 22.82 3.09 5.25
CA GLY A 42 23.50 3.44 6.50
C GLY A 42 22.60 3.27 7.72
N ASN A 43 23.14 3.46 8.91
CA ASN A 43 22.36 3.34 10.15
C ASN A 43 21.27 4.41 10.24
N GLY A 44 20.03 3.98 10.52
CA GLY A 44 18.86 4.87 10.60
C GLY A 44 18.36 5.38 9.24
N LEU A 45 18.97 4.96 8.13
CA LEU A 45 18.52 5.28 6.78
C LEU A 45 17.66 4.15 6.21
N PRO A 46 16.89 4.42 5.15
CA PRO A 46 16.13 3.39 4.46
C PRO A 46 17.02 2.27 3.92
N VAL A 47 16.40 1.11 3.78
CA VAL A 47 16.94 -0.09 3.15
C VAL A 47 16.21 -0.31 1.83
N ILE A 48 16.93 -0.78 0.81
CA ILE A 48 16.38 -0.99 -0.55
C ILE A 48 16.56 -2.45 -0.93
N GLU A 49 15.47 -3.21 -0.95
CA GLU A 49 15.46 -4.55 -1.51
C GLU A 49 15.32 -4.46 -3.04
N CYS A 50 16.14 -5.23 -3.75
CA CYS A 50 16.33 -5.13 -5.18
C CYS A 50 15.83 -6.39 -5.89
N PHE A 51 14.85 -6.23 -6.79
CA PHE A 51 14.26 -7.33 -7.56
C PHE A 51 14.23 -6.99 -9.04
N ILE A 52 14.63 -7.94 -9.88
CA ILE A 52 14.39 -7.89 -11.32
C ILE A 52 13.07 -8.59 -11.60
N ASP A 53 12.07 -7.83 -12.04
CA ASP A 53 10.76 -8.39 -12.41
C ASP A 53 10.86 -9.12 -13.76
N THR A 54 11.41 -8.43 -14.76
CA THR A 54 11.52 -8.97 -16.12
C THR A 54 12.86 -8.61 -16.73
N ILE A 55 13.50 -9.59 -17.39
CA ILE A 55 14.67 -9.38 -18.23
C ILE A 55 14.42 -9.98 -19.61
N GLN A 56 14.65 -9.19 -20.66
CA GLN A 56 14.51 -9.64 -22.04
C GLN A 56 15.78 -10.39 -22.46
N ASP A 57 15.61 -11.53 -23.12
CA ASP A 57 16.68 -12.42 -23.59
C ASP A 57 17.04 -12.22 -25.08
N HIS A 58 16.46 -11.20 -25.70
CA HIS A 58 16.61 -10.86 -27.10
C HIS A 58 16.69 -9.34 -27.27
N GLU A 59 17.18 -8.91 -28.44
CA GLU A 59 17.25 -7.48 -28.75
C GLU A 59 15.85 -6.89 -29.03
N PRO A 60 15.59 -5.64 -28.58
CA PRO A 60 16.46 -4.83 -27.73
C PRO A 60 16.48 -5.35 -26.28
N TYR A 61 17.66 -5.58 -25.69
CA TYR A 61 17.72 -6.07 -24.31
C TYR A 61 17.17 -5.01 -23.35
N GLY A 62 16.23 -5.41 -22.51
CA GLY A 62 15.60 -4.58 -21.49
C GLY A 62 15.53 -5.29 -20.15
N ALA A 63 15.66 -4.52 -19.07
CA ALA A 63 15.41 -4.97 -17.70
C ALA A 63 14.39 -4.05 -17.05
N PHE A 64 13.43 -4.64 -16.33
CA PHE A 64 12.45 -3.94 -15.51
C PHE A 64 12.64 -4.34 -14.05
N LEU A 65 12.74 -3.34 -13.19
CA LEU A 65 13.16 -3.50 -11.80
C LEU A 65 12.07 -3.05 -10.84
N PHE A 66 11.96 -3.77 -9.73
CA PHE A 66 11.22 -3.39 -8.54
C PHE A 66 12.19 -3.15 -7.39
N LEU A 67 12.07 -1.98 -6.77
CA LEU A 67 12.84 -1.59 -5.61
C LEU A 67 11.88 -1.35 -4.46
N GLN A 68 12.05 -2.11 -3.39
CA GLN A 68 11.22 -2.00 -2.19
C GLN A 68 12.02 -1.26 -1.12
N ILE A 69 11.55 -0.07 -0.76
CA ILE A 69 12.19 0.81 0.21
C ILE A 69 11.43 0.70 1.53
N THR A 70 12.17 0.39 2.60
CA THR A 70 11.63 0.28 3.97
C THR A 70 12.56 0.97 4.95
N SER A 71 12.14 1.07 6.21
CA SER A 71 12.91 1.60 7.33
C SER A 71 13.23 3.10 7.22
N GLY A 72 13.94 3.61 8.23
CA GLY A 72 14.32 5.02 8.31
C GLY A 72 13.09 5.92 8.35
N ALA A 73 13.07 6.95 7.51
CA ALA A 73 11.97 7.91 7.46
C ALA A 73 10.63 7.31 6.98
N PHE A 74 10.64 6.15 6.30
CA PHE A 74 9.42 5.49 5.81
C PHE A 74 8.79 4.53 6.83
N GLY A 75 9.47 4.28 7.96
CA GLY A 75 9.07 3.28 8.95
C GLY A 75 8.99 1.88 8.37
N ASP A 76 8.10 1.05 8.91
CA ASP A 76 7.92 -0.35 8.47
C ASP A 76 7.08 -0.47 7.19
N THR A 77 6.61 0.65 6.64
CA THR A 77 5.78 0.65 5.43
C THR A 77 6.64 0.44 4.19
N GLN A 78 6.31 -0.58 3.41
CA GLN A 78 7.00 -0.88 2.16
C GLN A 78 6.59 0.09 1.05
N THR A 79 7.57 0.81 0.52
CA THR A 79 7.42 1.67 -0.65
C THR A 79 7.96 1.00 -1.89
N LEU A 80 7.12 0.75 -2.89
CA LEU A 80 7.55 0.23 -4.19
C LEU A 80 7.93 1.37 -5.15
N VAL A 81 9.09 1.24 -5.78
CA VAL A 81 9.55 2.10 -6.89
C VAL A 81 9.98 1.22 -8.06
N THR A 82 9.66 1.66 -9.27
CA THR A 82 9.96 0.90 -10.49
C THR A 82 10.90 1.68 -11.40
N ALA A 83 11.80 0.99 -12.09
CA ALA A 83 12.64 1.57 -13.12
C ALA A 83 12.90 0.58 -14.26
N SER A 84 13.31 1.10 -15.41
CA SER A 84 13.71 0.28 -16.55
C SER A 84 15.05 0.73 -17.11
N GLY A 85 15.72 -0.20 -17.80
CA GLY A 85 16.96 0.05 -18.51
C GLY A 85 17.04 -0.81 -19.75
N TYR A 86 17.73 -0.28 -20.76
CA TYR A 86 17.95 -0.95 -22.04
C TYR A 86 19.44 -0.92 -22.33
N GLY A 87 19.96 -1.97 -22.98
CA GLY A 87 21.38 -2.08 -23.23
C GLY A 87 21.73 -3.03 -24.37
N SER A 88 23.02 -3.15 -24.65
CA SER A 88 23.57 -4.08 -25.65
C SER A 88 23.63 -5.54 -25.16
N SER A 89 23.26 -5.80 -23.91
CA SER A 89 23.15 -7.13 -23.31
C SER A 89 22.21 -7.09 -22.11
N GLN A 90 21.79 -8.26 -21.63
CA GLN A 90 21.07 -8.42 -20.37
C GLN A 90 21.77 -7.71 -19.20
N LEU A 91 23.06 -7.96 -19.03
CA LEU A 91 23.87 -7.32 -17.99
C LEU A 91 23.86 -5.79 -18.11
N ALA A 92 24.08 -5.28 -19.33
CA ALA A 92 24.05 -3.85 -19.59
C ALA A 92 22.68 -3.25 -19.27
N SER A 93 21.59 -3.92 -19.62
CA SER A 93 20.23 -3.45 -19.34
C SER A 93 19.95 -3.33 -17.83
N VAL A 94 20.42 -4.29 -17.02
CA VAL A 94 20.29 -4.27 -15.55
C VAL A 94 21.10 -3.14 -14.93
N VAL A 95 22.36 -2.97 -15.35
CA VAL A 95 23.23 -1.87 -14.86
C VAL A 95 22.60 -0.53 -15.22
N THR A 96 22.16 -0.36 -16.47
CA THR A 96 21.49 0.86 -16.93
C THR A 96 20.24 1.12 -16.11
N ALA A 97 19.41 0.11 -15.83
CA ALA A 97 18.20 0.27 -15.04
C ALA A 97 18.51 0.75 -13.61
N GLY A 98 19.51 0.15 -12.95
CA GLY A 98 19.96 0.55 -11.62
C GLY A 98 20.52 1.97 -11.58
N CYS A 99 21.38 2.34 -12.54
CA CYS A 99 21.94 3.69 -12.65
C CYS A 99 20.85 4.73 -12.92
N ASN A 100 19.90 4.44 -13.81
CA ASN A 100 18.79 5.35 -14.12
C ASN A 100 18.00 5.69 -12.86
N TRP A 101 17.63 4.68 -12.08
CA TRP A 101 16.91 4.88 -10.83
C TRP A 101 17.74 5.67 -9.82
N ALA A 102 18.97 5.24 -9.57
CA ALA A 102 19.81 5.82 -8.53
C ALA A 102 20.16 7.29 -8.83
N CYS A 103 20.44 7.63 -10.09
CA CYS A 103 20.70 9.01 -10.49
C CYS A 103 19.45 9.89 -10.45
N ALA A 104 18.31 9.39 -10.95
CA ALA A 104 17.08 10.18 -11.03
C ALA A 104 16.40 10.40 -9.67
N PHE A 105 16.43 9.38 -8.80
CA PHE A 105 15.61 9.38 -7.58
C PHE A 105 16.43 9.28 -6.29
N GLY A 106 17.70 8.88 -6.35
CA GLY A 106 18.59 8.80 -5.18
C GLY A 106 18.79 10.15 -4.47
N PRO A 107 19.10 11.25 -5.18
CA PRO A 107 19.19 12.58 -4.57
C PRO A 107 17.88 13.05 -3.95
N ALA A 108 16.75 12.83 -4.65
CA ALA A 108 15.42 13.17 -4.14
C ALA A 108 15.06 12.37 -2.87
N LEU A 109 15.40 11.08 -2.83
CA LEU A 109 15.26 10.22 -1.65
C LEU A 109 16.04 10.80 -0.47
N LEU A 110 17.35 11.01 -0.64
CA LEU A 110 18.23 11.50 0.43
C LEU A 110 17.80 12.89 0.93
N ALA A 111 17.47 13.82 0.03
CA ALA A 111 17.00 15.14 0.39
C ALA A 111 15.64 15.09 1.10
N GLY A 112 14.72 14.22 0.64
CA GLY A 112 13.39 14.01 1.23
C GLY A 112 13.45 13.51 2.66
N ILE A 113 14.34 12.57 2.95
CA ILE A 113 14.56 12.05 4.30
C ILE A 113 15.45 12.95 5.18
N GLY A 114 15.78 14.16 4.72
CA GLY A 114 16.55 15.14 5.49
C GLY A 114 18.06 14.88 5.54
N ARG A 115 18.61 14.13 4.57
CA ARG A 115 20.04 13.83 4.43
C ARG A 115 20.66 14.30 3.10
N PRO A 116 20.46 15.56 2.68
CA PRO A 116 21.10 16.08 1.46
C PRO A 116 22.63 16.09 1.56
N ASP A 117 23.19 16.04 2.77
CA ASP A 117 24.63 15.93 3.03
C ASP A 117 25.27 14.64 2.47
N LEU A 118 24.46 13.62 2.17
CA LEU A 118 24.92 12.34 1.61
C LEU A 118 24.89 12.29 0.07
N ILE A 119 24.43 13.37 -0.59
CA ILE A 119 24.39 13.43 -2.06
C ILE A 119 25.80 13.70 -2.58
N SER A 120 26.37 12.72 -3.28
CA SER A 120 27.73 12.78 -3.82
C SER A 120 27.80 13.06 -5.32
N SER A 121 26.67 13.01 -6.03
CA SER A 121 26.62 13.32 -7.45
C SER A 121 26.89 14.80 -7.71
N GLN A 122 27.60 15.09 -8.80
CA GLN A 122 27.77 16.46 -9.28
C GLN A 122 26.46 16.91 -9.93
N ASP A 123 25.99 18.12 -9.58
CA ASP A 123 24.76 18.74 -10.08
C ASP A 123 23.54 17.81 -10.07
N PRO A 124 23.10 17.31 -8.90
CA PRO A 124 21.96 16.41 -8.79
C PRO A 124 20.66 17.09 -9.27
N GLU A 125 19.95 16.45 -10.20
CA GLU A 125 18.68 16.96 -10.72
C GLU A 125 17.49 16.51 -9.86
N PHE A 126 17.12 17.33 -8.89
CA PHE A 126 15.87 17.16 -8.12
C PHE A 126 15.34 18.53 -7.67
N GLU A 127 14.05 18.61 -7.36
CA GLU A 127 13.42 19.81 -6.82
C GLU A 127 12.94 19.61 -5.38
N GLN A 128 13.01 20.67 -4.57
CA GLN A 128 12.39 20.73 -3.25
C GLN A 128 11.40 21.87 -3.15
N PHE A 129 10.23 21.58 -2.58
CA PHE A 129 9.17 22.57 -2.39
C PHE A 129 8.24 22.17 -1.24
N GLU A 130 7.36 23.08 -0.83
CA GLU A 130 6.28 22.77 0.11
C GLU A 130 4.97 22.57 -0.64
N ALA A 131 4.17 21.60 -0.20
CA ALA A 131 2.81 21.37 -0.68
C ALA A 131 1.86 21.15 0.50
N THR A 132 0.59 21.54 0.34
CA THR A 132 -0.46 21.25 1.31
C THR A 132 -1.38 20.19 0.73
N VAL A 133 -1.48 19.04 1.40
CA VAL A 133 -2.30 17.89 0.98
C VAL A 133 -3.25 17.58 2.13
N GLY A 134 -4.56 17.53 1.85
CA GLY A 134 -5.58 17.26 2.87
C GLY A 134 -5.48 18.16 4.11
N GLY A 135 -5.09 19.43 3.94
CA GLY A 135 -4.91 20.39 5.03
C GLY A 135 -3.60 20.25 5.83
N ARG A 136 -2.70 19.35 5.44
CA ARG A 136 -1.39 19.13 6.09
C ARG A 136 -0.25 19.57 5.18
N ARG A 137 0.74 20.27 5.73
CA ARG A 137 1.94 20.68 4.99
C ARG A 137 2.99 19.58 4.93
N TYR A 138 3.60 19.45 3.76
CA TYR A 138 4.66 18.52 3.45
C TYR A 138 5.82 19.25 2.78
N ARG A 139 7.05 18.85 3.12
CA ARG A 139 8.22 19.08 2.26
C ARG A 139 8.26 17.97 1.24
N VAL A 140 8.34 18.34 -0.02
CA VAL A 140 8.36 17.41 -1.15
C VAL A 140 9.73 17.49 -1.80
N SER A 141 10.41 16.36 -1.94
CA SER A 141 11.62 16.22 -2.75
C SER A 141 11.29 15.33 -3.95
N ALA A 142 11.38 15.86 -5.17
CA ALA A 142 10.96 15.16 -6.38
C ALA A 142 12.12 15.03 -7.38
N GLY A 143 12.32 13.81 -7.87
CA GLY A 143 13.19 13.51 -9.00
C GLY A 143 12.37 13.10 -10.23
N HIS A 144 12.99 13.08 -11.39
CA HIS A 144 12.31 12.73 -12.65
C HIS A 144 13.20 11.89 -13.57
N LEU A 145 12.57 11.11 -14.44
CA LEU A 145 13.23 10.30 -15.45
C LEU A 145 12.38 10.28 -16.72
N ASP A 146 12.97 10.74 -17.81
CA ASP A 146 12.31 10.78 -19.13
C ASP A 146 12.85 9.72 -20.08
N ARG A 147 11.93 9.18 -20.87
CA ARG A 147 12.21 8.20 -21.91
C ARG A 147 11.41 8.54 -23.17
N SER A 148 11.97 8.21 -24.32
CA SER A 148 11.30 8.32 -25.60
C SER A 148 11.20 6.96 -26.28
N MET A 149 10.18 6.80 -27.11
CA MET A 149 10.10 5.70 -28.06
C MET A 149 9.63 6.25 -29.41
N ASN A 150 10.34 5.89 -30.48
CA ASN A 150 10.08 6.36 -31.85
C ASN A 150 10.13 7.89 -32.03
N MET A 151 10.80 8.62 -31.12
CA MET A 151 11.01 10.06 -31.22
C MET A 151 12.30 10.49 -30.49
N PRO A 152 12.89 11.65 -30.84
CA PRO A 152 14.04 12.21 -30.14
C PRO A 152 13.73 12.54 -28.67
N ILE A 153 14.73 12.40 -27.79
CA ILE A 153 14.56 12.70 -26.35
C ILE A 153 14.34 14.21 -26.13
N GLU A 154 14.87 15.07 -26.99
CA GLU A 154 14.73 16.51 -26.94
C GLU A 154 13.27 16.96 -27.06
N GLU A 155 12.47 16.23 -27.85
CA GLU A 155 11.04 16.48 -27.97
C GLU A 155 10.28 16.11 -26.68
N VAL A 156 10.70 15.02 -26.01
CA VAL A 156 10.15 14.63 -24.70
C VAL A 156 10.49 15.68 -23.64
N THR A 157 11.74 16.16 -23.62
CA THR A 157 12.18 17.23 -22.70
C THR A 157 11.41 18.52 -22.95
N ALA A 158 11.24 18.93 -24.22
CA ALA A 158 10.46 20.11 -24.56
C ALA A 158 8.99 19.96 -24.12
N TYR A 159 8.41 18.78 -24.32
CA TYR A 159 7.05 18.47 -23.90
C TYR A 159 6.89 18.53 -22.37
N ARG A 160 7.84 17.97 -21.61
CA ARG A 160 7.87 18.11 -20.14
C ARG A 160 7.86 19.58 -19.70
N GLN A 161 8.65 20.42 -20.36
CA GLN A 161 8.66 21.87 -20.06
C GLN A 161 7.29 22.51 -20.34
N GLN A 162 6.62 22.12 -21.43
CA GLN A 162 5.26 22.58 -21.74
C GLN A 162 4.22 22.13 -20.70
N LEU A 163 4.38 20.93 -20.12
CA LEU A 163 3.51 20.43 -19.05
C LEU A 163 3.71 21.14 -17.71
N GLY A 164 4.81 21.89 -17.53
CA GLY A 164 5.12 22.61 -16.30
C GLY A 164 6.45 22.25 -15.65
N GLY A 165 7.34 21.53 -16.35
CA GLY A 165 8.73 21.30 -15.94
C GLY A 165 8.99 19.95 -15.24
N PRO A 166 10.12 19.83 -14.51
CA PRO A 166 10.60 18.57 -13.93
C PRO A 166 9.65 17.87 -12.96
N ARG A 167 8.74 18.63 -12.32
CA ARG A 167 7.73 18.12 -11.38
C ARG A 167 6.28 18.31 -11.83
N ALA A 168 6.05 18.44 -13.14
CA ALA A 168 4.74 18.74 -13.70
C ALA A 168 3.65 17.75 -13.26
N LEU A 169 3.96 16.45 -13.25
CA LEU A 169 2.99 15.40 -12.86
C LEU A 169 2.70 15.46 -11.37
N THR A 170 3.75 15.56 -10.56
CA THR A 170 3.70 15.64 -9.09
C THR A 170 2.89 16.87 -8.66
N ASN A 171 3.16 18.05 -9.22
CA ASN A 171 2.42 19.26 -8.91
C ASN A 171 0.93 19.12 -9.27
N ARG A 172 0.62 18.54 -10.43
CA ARG A 172 -0.77 18.32 -10.86
C ARG A 172 -1.52 17.43 -9.88
N VAL A 173 -0.89 16.34 -9.45
CA VAL A 173 -1.47 15.37 -8.52
C VAL A 173 -1.64 15.97 -7.12
N LEU A 174 -0.60 16.62 -6.57
CA LEU A 174 -0.64 17.23 -5.24
C LEU A 174 -1.60 18.42 -5.14
N SER A 175 -1.86 19.12 -6.25
CA SER A 175 -2.85 20.21 -6.30
C SER A 175 -4.28 19.70 -6.40
N SER A 176 -4.49 18.40 -6.61
CA SER A 176 -5.82 17.80 -6.68
C SER A 176 -6.33 17.43 -5.29
N PRO A 177 -7.66 17.39 -5.07
CA PRO A 177 -8.23 16.88 -3.83
C PRO A 177 -8.17 15.34 -3.74
N LEU A 178 -7.51 14.65 -4.68
CA LEU A 178 -7.54 13.19 -4.80
C LEU A 178 -6.38 12.49 -4.11
N ILE A 179 -5.52 13.26 -3.42
CA ILE A 179 -4.48 12.73 -2.52
C ILE A 179 -4.87 13.08 -1.08
N PRO A 180 -5.09 12.08 -0.21
CA PRO A 180 -5.39 12.32 1.19
C PRO A 180 -4.11 12.66 1.99
N ALA A 181 -4.28 13.37 3.10
CA ALA A 181 -3.22 13.47 4.09
C ALA A 181 -3.07 12.14 4.83
N THR A 182 -1.83 11.68 5.01
CA THR A 182 -1.53 10.60 5.96
C THR A 182 -1.61 11.11 7.41
N ARG A 183 -1.78 10.21 8.37
CA ARG A 183 -1.83 10.49 9.81
C ARG A 183 -0.45 10.31 10.46
N THR A 184 0.38 9.40 9.96
CA THR A 184 1.73 9.13 10.49
C THR A 184 2.66 10.34 10.37
N GLY A 185 3.73 10.34 11.18
CA GLY A 185 4.87 11.26 11.00
C GLY A 185 5.89 10.77 9.96
N GLU A 186 5.65 9.63 9.32
CA GLU A 186 6.57 9.01 8.38
C GLU A 186 6.49 9.70 7.00
N ALA A 187 7.59 9.61 6.26
CA ALA A 187 7.62 10.01 4.87
C ALA A 187 6.75 9.08 4.01
N VAL A 188 6.18 9.66 2.96
CA VAL A 188 5.30 8.97 2.01
C VAL A 188 5.87 9.15 0.61
N ALA A 189 5.98 8.06 -0.13
CA ALA A 189 6.36 8.14 -1.53
C ALA A 189 5.16 8.40 -2.43
N LEU A 190 5.37 9.20 -3.48
CA LEU A 190 4.42 9.43 -4.55
C LEU A 190 5.12 9.17 -5.89
N GLY A 191 4.67 8.15 -6.61
CA GLY A 191 5.16 7.84 -7.95
C GLY A 191 4.13 8.25 -8.99
N CYS A 192 4.54 9.07 -9.96
CA CYS A 192 3.72 9.46 -11.10
C CYS A 192 4.38 8.97 -12.39
N TYR A 193 3.61 8.36 -13.28
CA TYR A 193 4.10 7.98 -14.60
C TYR A 193 3.02 8.19 -15.65
N VAL A 194 3.44 8.74 -16.79
CA VAL A 194 2.62 8.82 -17.99
C VAL A 194 3.45 8.44 -19.21
N SER A 195 2.89 7.58 -20.04
CA SER A 195 3.33 7.32 -21.41
C SER A 195 2.32 7.96 -22.34
N ILE A 196 2.72 8.99 -23.06
CA ILE A 196 1.83 9.78 -23.90
C ILE A 196 2.16 9.45 -25.35
N GLY A 197 1.22 8.77 -25.99
CA GLY A 197 1.26 8.30 -27.36
C GLY A 197 -0.15 7.98 -27.85
N PRO A 198 -0.30 7.21 -28.94
CA PRO A 198 -1.61 6.80 -29.46
C PRO A 198 -2.46 6.04 -28.44
N GLU A 199 -1.83 5.20 -27.62
CA GLU A 199 -2.45 4.47 -26.51
C GLU A 199 -1.79 4.90 -25.19
N PRO A 200 -2.30 5.95 -24.52
CA PRO A 200 -1.65 6.47 -23.34
C PRO A 200 -1.77 5.50 -22.15
N ILE A 201 -0.70 5.41 -21.36
CA ILE A 201 -0.66 4.61 -20.13
C ILE A 201 -0.31 5.53 -18.99
N THR A 202 -1.07 5.47 -17.90
CA THR A 202 -0.80 6.24 -16.69
C THR A 202 -0.68 5.31 -15.48
N GLU A 203 0.15 5.71 -14.55
CA GLU A 203 0.31 5.05 -13.26
C GLU A 203 0.45 6.12 -12.19
N LEU A 204 -0.27 5.94 -11.10
CA LEU A 204 -0.09 6.71 -9.89
C LEU A 204 0.04 5.74 -8.71
N LYS A 205 1.14 5.87 -7.96
CA LYS A 205 1.38 5.10 -6.74
C LYS A 205 1.49 6.01 -5.53
N LEU A 206 0.76 5.70 -4.46
CA LEU A 206 0.82 6.38 -3.17
C LEU A 206 1.33 5.40 -2.12
N ALA A 207 2.39 5.78 -1.40
CA ALA A 207 3.10 4.98 -0.39
C ALA A 207 3.62 3.60 -0.84
N GLY A 208 3.48 3.24 -2.12
CA GLY A 208 3.91 1.96 -2.69
C GLY A 208 2.80 1.18 -3.40
N ALA A 209 1.52 1.56 -3.22
CA ALA A 209 0.38 0.91 -3.86
C ALA A 209 -0.22 1.77 -4.97
N ASP A 210 -0.90 1.14 -5.93
CA ASP A 210 -1.66 1.86 -6.94
C ASP A 210 -2.77 2.72 -6.30
N TRP A 211 -2.92 3.94 -6.79
CA TRP A 211 -3.89 4.91 -6.29
C TRP A 211 -4.86 5.37 -7.40
N PRO A 212 -5.91 4.57 -7.69
CA PRO A 212 -6.82 4.84 -8.81
C PRO A 212 -7.53 6.20 -8.72
N ALA A 213 -7.86 6.66 -7.52
CA ALA A 213 -8.53 7.94 -7.32
C ALA A 213 -7.70 9.09 -7.94
N GLY A 214 -6.41 9.16 -7.60
CA GLY A 214 -5.53 10.19 -8.14
C GLY A 214 -5.05 9.93 -9.57
N ARG A 215 -5.06 8.68 -10.06
CA ARG A 215 -4.64 8.35 -11.45
C ARG A 215 -5.44 9.14 -12.49
N SER A 216 -6.72 9.39 -12.22
CA SER A 216 -7.60 10.20 -13.09
C SER A 216 -7.05 11.59 -13.44
N VAL A 217 -6.20 12.17 -12.57
CA VAL A 217 -5.53 13.45 -12.80
C VAL A 217 -4.52 13.37 -13.94
N LEU A 218 -3.83 12.22 -14.05
CA LEU A 218 -2.87 11.92 -15.10
C LEU A 218 -3.58 11.47 -16.38
N ASP A 219 -4.68 10.72 -16.25
CA ASP A 219 -5.53 10.30 -17.38
C ASP A 219 -6.10 11.49 -18.17
N ALA A 220 -6.23 12.65 -17.52
CA ALA A 220 -6.68 13.88 -18.16
C ALA A 220 -5.63 14.56 -19.05
N ILE A 221 -4.39 14.03 -19.13
CA ILE A 221 -3.39 14.51 -20.10
C ILE A 221 -3.74 13.94 -21.48
N PRO A 222 -3.95 14.78 -22.50
CA PRO A 222 -4.38 14.30 -23.81
C PRO A 222 -3.30 13.44 -24.47
N PRO A 223 -3.69 12.42 -25.26
CA PRO A 223 -2.74 11.66 -26.07
C PRO A 223 -2.13 12.55 -27.16
N GLU A 224 -0.94 12.18 -27.60
CA GLU A 224 -0.27 12.82 -28.74
C GLU A 224 0.22 11.77 -29.74
N ASP A 225 0.17 12.11 -31.02
CA ASP A 225 0.74 11.28 -32.07
C ASP A 225 2.28 11.43 -32.14
N GLY A 226 2.91 10.63 -33.00
CA GLY A 226 4.33 10.79 -33.37
C GLY A 226 5.35 10.05 -32.52
N GLY A 227 4.92 9.19 -31.59
CA GLY A 227 5.79 8.40 -30.72
C GLY A 227 5.26 8.33 -29.29
N TYR A 228 6.05 7.80 -28.37
CA TYR A 228 5.73 7.81 -26.93
C TYR A 228 6.67 8.73 -26.16
N ARG A 229 6.09 9.67 -25.42
CA ARG A 229 6.74 10.50 -24.41
C ARG A 229 6.49 9.86 -23.06
N MET A 230 7.50 9.24 -22.48
CA MET A 230 7.38 8.53 -21.20
C MET A 230 8.01 9.39 -20.11
N LEU A 231 7.18 9.94 -19.24
CA LEU A 231 7.57 10.82 -18.15
C LEU A 231 7.35 10.09 -16.83
N ARG A 232 8.41 9.92 -16.04
CA ARG A 232 8.33 9.38 -14.68
C ARG A 232 8.79 10.43 -13.69
N GLU A 233 8.06 10.56 -12.60
CA GLU A 233 8.42 11.37 -11.44
C GLU A 233 8.25 10.52 -10.19
N TRP A 234 9.15 10.73 -9.23
CA TRP A 234 9.04 10.10 -7.93
C TRP A 234 9.41 11.11 -6.85
N ALA A 235 8.53 11.23 -5.87
CA ALA A 235 8.63 12.23 -4.83
C ALA A 235 8.55 11.60 -3.43
N VAL A 236 9.32 12.17 -2.51
CA VAL A 236 9.23 11.90 -1.07
C VAL A 236 8.52 13.06 -0.41
N LEU A 237 7.37 12.79 0.20
CA LEU A 237 6.57 13.73 0.97
C LEU A 237 6.87 13.53 2.45
N THR A 238 7.57 14.48 3.06
CA THR A 238 7.90 14.45 4.49
C THR A 238 7.01 15.44 5.23
N PRO A 239 6.16 14.98 6.17
CA PRO A 239 5.27 15.87 6.90
C PRO A 239 6.06 16.95 7.67
N LEU A 240 5.57 18.19 7.64
CA LEU A 240 6.16 19.31 8.37
C LEU A 240 5.46 19.60 9.71
N GLU A 241 4.31 19.00 9.92
CA GLU A 241 3.44 19.21 11.07
C GLU A 241 2.64 17.94 11.39
N PRO A 242 2.05 17.82 12.60
CA PRO A 242 1.14 16.75 12.94
C PRO A 242 -0.05 16.68 11.99
N ALA A 243 -0.71 15.53 11.92
CA ALA A 243 -1.89 15.39 11.11
C ALA A 243 -3.04 16.28 11.65
N PRO A 244 -3.84 16.93 10.79
CA PRO A 244 -4.93 17.80 11.23
C PRO A 244 -5.98 16.98 11.99
N ALA A 245 -6.69 17.58 12.96
CA ALA A 245 -7.74 16.87 13.68
C ALA A 245 -8.79 16.29 12.70
N LEU A 246 -9.28 15.07 12.95
CA LEU A 246 -10.29 14.47 12.09
C LEU A 246 -11.58 15.29 12.15
N THR A 247 -12.13 15.59 10.98
CA THR A 247 -13.50 16.05 10.82
C THR A 247 -14.30 14.95 10.11
N ARG A 248 -15.62 14.93 10.28
CA ARG A 248 -16.48 13.95 9.61
C ARG A 248 -16.35 14.07 8.08
N ASP A 249 -16.30 15.31 7.58
CA ASP A 249 -16.26 15.58 6.14
C ASP A 249 -14.91 15.17 5.53
N ASP A 250 -13.79 15.54 6.17
CA ASP A 250 -12.45 15.18 5.68
C ASP A 250 -12.21 13.66 5.74
N LEU A 251 -12.72 13.00 6.80
CA LEU A 251 -12.66 11.56 6.91
C LEU A 251 -13.51 10.89 5.83
N GLN A 252 -14.75 11.34 5.63
CA GLN A 252 -15.61 10.78 4.59
C GLN A 252 -15.04 11.01 3.19
N HIS A 253 -14.41 12.16 2.95
CA HIS A 253 -13.69 12.44 1.71
C HIS A 253 -12.57 11.43 1.48
N THR A 254 -11.70 11.23 2.48
CA THR A 254 -10.62 10.24 2.42
C THR A 254 -11.16 8.83 2.13
N LEU A 255 -12.22 8.41 2.82
CA LEU A 255 -12.87 7.12 2.60
C LEU A 255 -13.47 6.97 1.20
N ASN A 256 -14.00 8.06 0.62
CA ASN A 256 -14.48 8.06 -0.77
C ASN A 256 -13.34 7.83 -1.78
N LEU A 257 -12.13 8.32 -1.49
CA LEU A 257 -10.95 8.07 -2.32
C LEU A 257 -10.52 6.61 -2.21
N ILE A 258 -10.46 6.06 -0.99
CA ILE A 258 -10.10 4.66 -0.75
C ILE A 258 -11.10 3.74 -1.43
N ARG A 259 -12.40 4.08 -1.46
CA ARG A 259 -13.44 3.30 -2.16
C ARG A 259 -13.11 3.02 -3.63
N ALA A 260 -12.30 3.84 -4.30
CA ALA A 260 -11.90 3.61 -5.69
C ALA A 260 -11.05 2.34 -5.88
N THR A 261 -10.59 1.70 -4.79
CA THR A 261 -9.89 0.41 -4.83
C THR A 261 -10.79 -0.78 -4.48
N SER A 262 -12.12 -0.61 -4.44
CA SER A 262 -13.08 -1.67 -4.03
C SER A 262 -12.99 -2.97 -4.82
N ASP A 263 -12.53 -2.90 -6.07
CA ASP A 263 -12.35 -4.08 -6.92
C ASP A 263 -11.02 -4.80 -6.65
N ASN A 264 -10.08 -4.15 -5.94
CA ASN A 264 -8.85 -4.77 -5.49
C ASN A 264 -9.08 -5.49 -4.15
N PRO A 265 -9.09 -6.83 -4.14
CA PRO A 265 -9.39 -7.62 -2.95
C PRO A 265 -8.30 -7.55 -1.88
N ARG A 266 -7.10 -7.05 -2.22
CA ARG A 266 -5.99 -6.83 -1.29
C ARG A 266 -6.02 -5.44 -0.63
N SER A 267 -6.89 -4.56 -1.09
CA SER A 267 -7.09 -3.23 -0.49
C SER A 267 -8.16 -3.28 0.60
N GLU A 268 -8.10 -2.38 1.57
CA GLU A 268 -9.13 -2.25 2.61
C GLU A 268 -10.54 -2.02 2.03
N ALA A 269 -10.68 -1.32 0.89
CA ALA A 269 -11.99 -1.14 0.23
C ALA A 269 -12.56 -2.43 -0.37
N GLY A 270 -11.70 -3.38 -0.72
CA GLY A 270 -12.11 -4.69 -1.23
C GLY A 270 -12.63 -5.63 -0.15
N TRP A 271 -12.46 -5.31 1.14
CA TRP A 271 -12.90 -6.15 2.26
C TRP A 271 -14.43 -6.17 2.37
N LEU A 272 -14.97 -7.26 2.95
CA LEU A 272 -16.41 -7.48 3.05
C LEU A 272 -17.13 -6.34 3.78
N GLY A 273 -16.59 -5.89 4.92
CA GLY A 273 -17.13 -4.75 5.67
C GLY A 273 -17.18 -3.47 4.84
N SER A 274 -16.06 -3.14 4.22
CA SER A 274 -15.95 -1.96 3.35
C SER A 274 -16.90 -2.00 2.16
N ARG A 275 -17.16 -3.17 1.55
CA ARG A 275 -18.16 -3.32 0.48
C ARG A 275 -19.58 -3.17 1.00
N HIS A 276 -19.89 -3.81 2.15
CA HIS A 276 -21.20 -3.70 2.80
C HIS A 276 -21.55 -2.25 3.16
N HIS A 277 -20.59 -1.52 3.74
CA HIS A 277 -20.77 -0.12 4.12
C HIS A 277 -20.39 0.86 3.00
N SER A 278 -19.84 0.39 1.89
CA SER A 278 -19.32 1.20 0.77
C SER A 278 -18.36 2.31 1.21
N MET A 279 -17.51 2.05 2.22
CA MET A 279 -16.65 3.06 2.86
C MET A 279 -17.42 4.30 3.35
N ARG A 280 -18.67 4.14 3.83
CA ARG A 280 -19.50 5.23 4.35
C ARG A 280 -19.54 5.24 5.87
N LEU A 281 -19.39 6.43 6.45
CA LEU A 281 -19.61 6.67 7.87
C LEU A 281 -21.11 6.68 8.19
N GLY A 282 -21.52 5.87 9.18
CA GLY A 282 -22.84 5.95 9.80
C GLY A 282 -23.04 7.28 10.54
N PRO A 283 -24.28 7.66 10.89
CA PRO A 283 -24.53 8.89 11.63
C PRO A 283 -23.80 8.91 12.98
N PRO A 284 -23.37 10.07 13.49
CA PRO A 284 -22.88 10.18 14.86
C PRO A 284 -23.95 9.69 15.84
N SER A 285 -23.56 8.84 16.78
CA SER A 285 -24.46 8.23 17.76
C SER A 285 -23.67 7.76 18.97
N LEU A 286 -24.12 8.15 20.17
CA LEU A 286 -23.56 7.67 21.42
C LEU A 286 -24.42 6.54 21.97
N PRO A 287 -23.84 5.35 22.26
CA PRO A 287 -24.59 4.29 22.87
C PRO A 287 -24.99 4.67 24.31
N GLN A 288 -26.24 4.37 24.68
CA GLN A 288 -26.75 4.66 26.01
C GLN A 288 -26.17 3.69 27.05
N GLY A 289 -25.92 4.17 28.27
CA GLY A 289 -25.50 3.33 29.40
C GLY A 289 -24.04 2.88 29.39
N LEU A 290 -23.25 3.28 28.39
CA LEU A 290 -21.83 2.99 28.29
C LEU A 290 -20.97 4.16 28.78
N SER A 291 -20.05 3.88 29.71
CA SER A 291 -19.00 4.84 30.09
C SER A 291 -17.84 4.74 29.11
N LEU A 292 -17.78 5.67 28.16
CA LEU A 292 -16.75 5.70 27.12
C LEU A 292 -15.59 6.65 27.48
N PRO A 293 -14.33 6.26 27.15
CA PRO A 293 -13.19 7.16 27.10
C PRO A 293 -13.47 8.41 26.25
N GLU A 294 -12.75 9.49 26.54
CA GLU A 294 -13.00 10.81 25.94
C GLU A 294 -12.87 10.82 24.41
N ASP A 295 -11.82 10.18 23.87
CA ASP A 295 -11.55 10.16 22.43
C ASP A 295 -12.63 9.39 21.65
N MET A 296 -13.06 8.23 22.17
CA MET A 296 -14.15 7.44 21.61
C MET A 296 -15.49 8.17 21.72
N ARG A 297 -15.79 8.78 22.87
CA ARG A 297 -17.01 9.58 23.04
C ARG A 297 -17.06 10.73 22.04
N TRP A 298 -15.95 11.44 21.87
CA TRP A 298 -15.85 12.51 20.88
C TRP A 298 -16.08 11.97 19.46
N PHE A 299 -15.42 10.87 19.09
CA PHE A 299 -15.54 10.30 17.75
C PHE A 299 -16.96 9.82 17.46
N LEU A 300 -17.58 9.06 18.37
CA LEU A 300 -18.94 8.55 18.16
C LEU A 300 -19.97 9.69 18.13
N GLY A 301 -19.80 10.72 18.95
CA GLY A 301 -20.71 11.88 19.03
C GLY A 301 -20.56 12.90 17.89
N THR A 302 -19.40 12.94 17.23
CA THR A 302 -19.06 13.99 16.24
C THR A 302 -18.77 13.43 14.85
N ILE A 303 -18.09 12.29 14.79
CA ILE A 303 -17.59 11.68 13.56
C ILE A 303 -18.54 10.59 13.08
N ALA A 304 -18.64 9.44 13.75
CA ALA A 304 -19.50 8.34 13.29
C ALA A 304 -19.78 7.32 14.41
N GLY A 305 -21.03 6.88 14.54
CA GLY A 305 -21.41 5.82 15.47
C GLY A 305 -21.24 4.39 14.93
N SER A 306 -21.08 4.23 13.62
CA SER A 306 -20.97 2.93 12.93
C SER A 306 -20.46 3.10 11.49
N GLY A 307 -20.32 1.99 10.76
CA GLY A 307 -20.04 2.01 9.31
C GLY A 307 -18.55 1.83 9.00
N ALA A 308 -18.01 2.68 8.13
CA ALA A 308 -16.62 2.55 7.67
C ALA A 308 -15.60 2.49 8.82
N GLY A 309 -14.86 1.40 8.84
CA GLY A 309 -13.85 1.08 9.83
C GLY A 309 -13.15 -0.22 9.48
N PRO A 310 -12.20 -0.65 10.32
CA PRO A 310 -11.42 -1.87 10.09
C PRO A 310 -12.28 -3.12 9.98
N GLY A 311 -11.79 -4.12 9.25
CA GLY A 311 -12.44 -5.43 9.17
C GLY A 311 -13.85 -5.34 8.60
N TYR A 312 -14.84 -5.63 9.45
CA TYR A 312 -16.25 -5.62 9.05
C TYR A 312 -16.94 -4.25 9.22
N GLY A 313 -16.21 -3.26 9.73
CA GLY A 313 -16.71 -1.92 10.01
C GLY A 313 -16.91 -1.69 11.51
N LEU A 314 -17.13 -0.43 11.88
CA LEU A 314 -17.39 -0.05 13.26
C LEU A 314 -18.75 -0.57 13.71
N ASP A 315 -18.75 -1.36 14.78
CA ASP A 315 -19.94 -1.84 15.48
C ASP A 315 -19.69 -1.83 16.99
N ILE A 316 -20.27 -0.87 17.70
CA ILE A 316 -19.90 -0.58 19.10
C ILE A 316 -20.95 -1.10 20.07
N TYR A 317 -20.56 -2.03 20.93
CA TYR A 317 -21.42 -2.53 22.01
C TYR A 317 -20.60 -3.06 23.22
N PRO A 318 -21.20 -3.19 24.41
CA PRO A 318 -20.54 -3.81 25.56
C PRO A 318 -20.33 -5.31 25.30
N ALA A 319 -19.11 -5.82 25.52
CA ALA A 319 -18.83 -7.24 25.49
C ALA A 319 -19.17 -7.91 26.84
N ASP A 320 -19.48 -9.21 26.81
CA ASP A 320 -19.89 -9.99 27.99
C ASP A 320 -18.84 -10.03 29.11
N ASP A 321 -17.56 -9.86 28.78
CA ASP A 321 -16.43 -9.85 29.72
C ASP A 321 -16.13 -8.46 30.30
N GLY A 322 -16.99 -7.47 30.02
CA GLY A 322 -16.84 -6.09 30.47
C GLY A 322 -15.98 -5.22 29.56
N GLY A 323 -15.43 -5.77 28.46
CA GLY A 323 -14.83 -4.98 27.39
C GLY A 323 -15.84 -4.17 26.57
N ILE A 324 -15.35 -3.37 25.63
CA ILE A 324 -16.16 -2.71 24.61
C ILE A 324 -15.75 -3.27 23.25
N HIS A 325 -16.67 -3.89 22.53
CA HIS A 325 -16.43 -4.31 21.16
C HIS A 325 -16.32 -3.10 20.23
N LEU A 326 -15.37 -3.14 19.28
CA LEU A 326 -15.15 -2.07 18.30
C LEU A 326 -15.52 -2.49 16.87
N ALA A 327 -15.03 -3.65 16.44
CA ALA A 327 -15.20 -4.17 15.10
C ALA A 327 -14.75 -5.64 15.04
N ASP A 328 -15.44 -6.44 14.24
CA ASP A 328 -14.97 -7.78 13.90
C ASP A 328 -13.79 -7.69 12.94
N ALA A 329 -12.70 -8.40 13.27
CA ALA A 329 -11.52 -8.51 12.42
C ALA A 329 -11.64 -9.65 11.40
N GLY A 330 -12.42 -10.68 11.73
CA GLY A 330 -12.78 -11.80 10.86
C GLY A 330 -12.74 -13.14 11.59
N CYS A 331 -13.62 -14.08 11.19
CA CYS A 331 -13.59 -15.52 11.53
C CYS A 331 -13.29 -15.89 13.01
N GLY A 332 -13.76 -15.09 13.98
CA GLY A 332 -13.57 -15.32 15.41
C GLY A 332 -12.49 -14.45 16.06
N ALA A 333 -11.90 -13.50 15.33
CA ALA A 333 -11.09 -12.43 15.89
C ALA A 333 -11.82 -11.08 15.82
N GLU A 334 -11.58 -10.24 16.81
CA GLU A 334 -12.24 -8.94 16.98
C GLU A 334 -11.31 -7.93 17.65
N TRP A 335 -11.53 -6.64 17.37
CA TRP A 335 -10.91 -5.58 18.14
C TRP A 335 -11.81 -5.16 19.30
N ARG A 336 -11.24 -5.14 20.50
CA ARG A 336 -11.92 -4.74 21.73
C ARG A 336 -11.15 -3.61 22.41
N MET A 337 -11.87 -2.77 23.13
CA MET A 337 -11.31 -1.71 23.94
C MET A 337 -11.50 -2.00 25.42
N SER A 338 -10.44 -1.76 26.20
CA SER A 338 -10.47 -1.77 27.65
C SER A 338 -11.25 -0.55 28.16
N PRO A 339 -12.30 -0.72 28.98
CA PRO A 339 -13.04 0.40 29.56
C PRO A 339 -12.23 1.15 30.64
N TYR A 340 -11.11 0.58 31.11
CA TYR A 340 -10.33 1.10 32.23
C TYR A 340 -9.30 2.13 31.79
N ASP A 341 -8.55 1.82 30.74
CA ASP A 341 -7.44 2.63 30.25
C ASP A 341 -7.61 3.06 28.78
N GLY A 342 -8.71 2.67 28.12
CA GLY A 342 -9.02 3.01 26.74
C GLY A 342 -8.16 2.29 25.70
N SER A 343 -7.27 1.38 26.12
CA SER A 343 -6.39 0.66 25.19
C SER A 343 -7.18 -0.30 24.30
N VAL A 344 -6.73 -0.45 23.04
CA VAL A 344 -7.33 -1.35 22.07
C VAL A 344 -6.51 -2.62 21.96
N TRP A 345 -7.21 -3.75 21.96
CA TRP A 345 -6.68 -5.11 21.92
C TRP A 345 -7.26 -5.85 20.73
N LEU A 346 -6.44 -6.68 20.10
CA LEU A 346 -6.89 -7.69 19.15
C LEU A 346 -7.09 -8.98 19.93
N ASP A 347 -8.35 -9.40 20.03
CA ASP A 347 -8.75 -10.65 20.63
C ASP A 347 -8.89 -11.70 19.53
N SER A 348 -7.93 -12.62 19.48
CA SER A 348 -7.90 -13.72 18.54
C SER A 348 -7.94 -15.06 19.25
N ARG A 349 -8.42 -15.09 20.52
CA ARG A 349 -8.38 -16.31 21.34
C ARG A 349 -9.11 -17.48 20.69
N ALA A 350 -10.21 -17.22 19.99
CA ALA A 350 -10.93 -18.26 19.26
C ALA A 350 -10.17 -18.82 18.03
N CYS A 351 -9.13 -18.13 17.57
CA CYS A 351 -8.35 -18.49 16.39
C CYS A 351 -6.99 -19.08 16.76
N ASP A 352 -6.23 -18.45 17.65
CA ASP A 352 -4.84 -18.81 17.98
C ASP A 352 -4.43 -18.56 19.44
N ASP A 353 -5.42 -18.47 20.36
CA ASP A 353 -5.21 -18.14 21.77
C ASP A 353 -4.56 -16.75 22.00
N GLY A 354 -4.46 -15.91 20.97
CA GLY A 354 -3.85 -14.58 21.03
C GLY A 354 -4.74 -13.52 21.69
N PHE A 355 -4.14 -12.68 22.52
CA PHE A 355 -4.77 -11.49 23.08
C PHE A 355 -3.72 -10.41 23.28
N VAL A 356 -3.65 -9.47 22.34
CA VAL A 356 -2.52 -8.53 22.25
C VAL A 356 -2.99 -7.09 22.20
N ARG A 357 -2.31 -6.20 22.93
CA ARG A 357 -2.56 -4.77 22.86
C ARG A 357 -2.03 -4.23 21.54
N VAL A 358 -2.89 -3.58 20.77
CA VAL A 358 -2.57 -3.09 19.42
C VAL A 358 -2.56 -1.58 19.31
N ALA A 359 -3.24 -0.86 20.22
CA ALA A 359 -3.17 0.59 20.26
C ALA A 359 -3.38 1.13 21.69
N PRO A 360 -2.85 2.33 21.99
CA PRO A 360 -3.03 2.96 23.28
C PRO A 360 -4.43 3.57 23.49
N SER A 361 -5.15 3.91 22.42
CA SER A 361 -6.50 4.48 22.49
C SER A 361 -7.32 4.14 21.24
N PHE A 362 -8.64 4.41 21.28
CA PHE A 362 -9.53 4.25 20.13
C PHE A 362 -9.05 5.08 18.93
N LEU A 363 -8.73 6.36 19.14
CA LEU A 363 -8.34 7.25 18.05
C LEU A 363 -7.01 6.80 17.41
N SER A 364 -6.03 6.39 18.23
CA SER A 364 -4.77 5.85 17.71
C SER A 364 -4.98 4.58 16.86
N TRP A 365 -5.90 3.71 17.25
CA TRP A 365 -6.26 2.51 16.47
C TRP A 365 -6.93 2.87 15.15
N TYR A 366 -7.91 3.78 15.17
CA TYR A 366 -8.65 4.16 13.97
C TYR A 366 -7.77 4.92 12.96
N GLU A 367 -6.91 5.83 13.43
CA GLU A 367 -5.95 6.55 12.58
C GLU A 367 -4.88 5.62 12.00
N ALA A 368 -4.40 4.64 12.78
CA ALA A 368 -3.48 3.62 12.27
C ALA A 368 -4.13 2.81 11.14
N TRP A 369 -5.40 2.41 11.30
CA TRP A 369 -6.15 1.77 10.21
C TRP A 369 -6.31 2.67 9.00
N LEU A 370 -6.65 3.94 9.19
CA LEU A 370 -6.82 4.87 8.08
C LEU A 370 -5.52 5.01 7.28
N ASP A 371 -4.38 5.12 7.97
CA ASP A 371 -3.07 5.11 7.31
C ASP A 371 -2.78 3.79 6.61
N HIS A 372 -3.11 2.66 7.23
CA HIS A 372 -2.97 1.36 6.58
C HIS A 372 -3.82 1.27 5.31
N ALA A 373 -5.06 1.77 5.34
CA ALA A 373 -5.96 1.78 4.19
C ALA A 373 -5.47 2.68 3.04
N ILE A 374 -4.74 3.76 3.36
CA ILE A 374 -4.12 4.65 2.38
C ILE A 374 -2.80 4.07 1.85
N ARG A 375 -1.98 3.52 2.73
CA ARG A 375 -0.57 3.20 2.45
C ARG A 375 -0.30 1.72 2.15
N GLY A 376 -1.22 0.83 2.49
CA GLY A 376 -1.02 -0.61 2.45
C GLY A 376 -0.07 -1.15 3.54
N GLY A 377 0.13 -0.40 4.63
CA GLY A 377 1.08 -0.75 5.69
C GLY A 377 1.08 0.26 6.85
N GLY A 378 1.91 0.02 7.87
CA GLY A 378 2.03 0.88 9.04
C GLY A 378 1.74 0.15 10.36
N PRO A 379 1.58 0.88 11.48
CA PRO A 379 1.49 0.30 12.83
C PRO A 379 0.15 -0.38 13.12
N PHE A 380 -0.78 -0.39 12.16
CA PHE A 380 -2.05 -1.07 12.31
C PHE A 380 -1.82 -2.58 12.41
N ALA A 381 -2.18 -3.16 13.55
CA ALA A 381 -2.19 -4.60 13.74
C ALA A 381 -3.37 -5.20 12.96
N GLN A 382 -3.18 -5.36 11.65
CA GLN A 382 -4.12 -6.02 10.77
C GLN A 382 -4.21 -7.49 11.16
N TRP A 383 -5.43 -8.00 11.27
CA TRP A 383 -5.65 -9.42 11.47
C TRP A 383 -5.17 -10.22 10.25
N SER A 384 -4.35 -11.24 10.48
CA SER A 384 -3.87 -12.13 9.42
C SER A 384 -4.89 -13.23 9.19
N TYR A 385 -5.52 -13.23 8.02
CA TYR A 385 -6.46 -14.29 7.63
C TYR A 385 -5.85 -15.70 7.61
N GLN A 386 -4.53 -15.81 7.51
CA GLN A 386 -3.82 -17.09 7.53
C GLN A 386 -3.91 -17.79 8.89
N VAL A 387 -4.37 -17.10 9.92
CA VAL A 387 -4.64 -17.68 11.24
C VAL A 387 -6.13 -17.87 11.52
N ASP A 388 -7.01 -17.58 10.55
CA ASP A 388 -8.46 -17.82 10.66
C ASP A 388 -8.75 -19.29 11.02
N ALA A 389 -9.67 -19.50 11.95
CA ALA A 389 -10.15 -20.84 12.31
C ALA A 389 -10.70 -21.59 11.08
N ALA A 390 -11.42 -20.89 10.21
CA ALA A 390 -11.94 -21.43 8.95
C ALA A 390 -10.81 -21.84 7.97
N TYR A 391 -9.75 -21.04 7.88
CA TYR A 391 -8.59 -21.38 7.06
C TYR A 391 -7.84 -22.59 7.60
N LYS A 392 -7.58 -22.66 8.92
CA LYS A 392 -6.91 -23.80 9.55
C LYS A 392 -7.66 -25.10 9.30
N MET A 393 -9.00 -25.08 9.44
CA MET A 393 -9.87 -26.22 9.13
C MET A 393 -9.73 -26.66 7.66
N LEU A 394 -9.75 -25.72 6.71
CA LEU A 394 -9.66 -26.03 5.28
C LEU A 394 -8.27 -26.51 4.87
N LYS A 395 -7.21 -25.88 5.38
CA LYS A 395 -5.82 -26.30 5.17
C LYS A 395 -5.60 -27.72 5.70
N GLN A 396 -6.14 -28.04 6.87
CA GLN A 396 -6.10 -29.40 7.43
C GLN A 396 -6.82 -30.39 6.52
N SER A 397 -8.09 -30.12 6.17
CA SER A 397 -8.85 -31.02 5.28
C SER A 397 -8.21 -31.18 3.91
N ALA A 398 -7.56 -30.13 3.38
CA ALA A 398 -6.83 -30.20 2.11
C ALA A 398 -5.60 -31.11 2.22
N GLY A 399 -4.85 -31.00 3.31
CA GLY A 399 -3.70 -31.87 3.58
C GLY A 399 -4.09 -33.34 3.77
N GLU A 400 -5.25 -33.60 4.38
CA GLU A 400 -5.73 -34.96 4.68
C GLU A 400 -6.42 -35.63 3.49
N HIS A 401 -7.10 -34.86 2.63
CA HIS A 401 -8.01 -35.42 1.63
C HIS A 401 -7.73 -34.99 0.19
N GLY A 402 -6.79 -34.07 -0.02
CA GLY A 402 -6.57 -33.44 -1.31
C GLY A 402 -7.54 -32.28 -1.55
N VAL A 403 -7.02 -31.22 -2.16
CA VAL A 403 -7.74 -29.96 -2.41
C VAL A 403 -8.99 -30.18 -3.26
N GLU A 404 -8.89 -31.04 -4.26
CA GLU A 404 -9.96 -31.43 -5.18
C GLU A 404 -11.13 -32.15 -4.50
N ARG A 405 -10.94 -32.66 -3.27
CA ARG A 405 -11.99 -33.34 -2.49
C ARG A 405 -12.66 -32.42 -1.46
N LEU A 406 -12.15 -31.21 -1.26
CA LEU A 406 -12.74 -30.23 -0.32
C LEU A 406 -14.25 -30.00 -0.53
N PRO A 407 -14.78 -29.87 -1.77
CA PRO A 407 -16.23 -29.71 -1.98
C PRO A 407 -17.09 -30.90 -1.53
N LYS A 408 -16.46 -32.07 -1.29
CA LYS A 408 -17.12 -33.31 -0.84
C LYS A 408 -16.88 -33.59 0.64
N THR A 409 -15.73 -33.19 1.17
CA THR A 409 -15.34 -33.44 2.57
C THR A 409 -15.74 -32.30 3.51
N VAL A 410 -15.81 -31.07 3.00
CA VAL A 410 -16.24 -29.89 3.75
C VAL A 410 -17.57 -29.43 3.18
N THR A 411 -18.66 -29.86 3.81
CA THR A 411 -20.02 -29.60 3.34
C THR A 411 -20.59 -28.25 3.81
N ARG A 412 -19.99 -27.64 4.85
CA ARG A 412 -20.42 -26.33 5.37
C ARG A 412 -19.35 -25.69 6.27
N VAL A 413 -18.97 -24.45 5.97
CA VAL A 413 -18.28 -23.55 6.91
C VAL A 413 -19.35 -22.65 7.52
N ARG A 414 -19.64 -22.76 8.82
CA ARG A 414 -20.59 -21.87 9.49
C ARG A 414 -19.82 -20.68 10.07
N ILE A 415 -19.91 -19.54 9.42
CA ILE A 415 -19.54 -18.24 9.99
C ILE A 415 -20.78 -17.78 10.76
N HIS A 416 -20.69 -17.66 12.09
CA HIS A 416 -21.85 -17.35 12.94
C HIS A 416 -22.09 -15.84 13.03
N ASP A 417 -23.27 -15.39 12.60
CA ASP A 417 -24.02 -14.24 13.14
C ASP A 417 -25.51 -14.71 13.22
N PRO A 418 -26.19 -14.65 14.38
CA PRO A 418 -27.61 -15.01 14.51
C PRO A 418 -28.58 -14.15 13.69
N ALA A 419 -28.15 -12.99 13.18
CA ALA A 419 -29.04 -11.97 12.59
C ALA A 419 -28.78 -11.68 11.09
N LYS A 420 -27.66 -12.12 10.50
CA LYS A 420 -27.31 -11.81 9.10
C LYS A 420 -26.56 -12.93 8.38
N ASP A 421 -26.83 -13.03 7.08
CA ASP A 421 -26.07 -13.88 6.15
C ASP A 421 -24.71 -13.24 5.85
N VAL A 422 -23.67 -13.65 6.58
CA VAL A 422 -22.29 -13.20 6.30
C VAL A 422 -21.59 -14.29 5.48
N GLY A 423 -21.36 -14.04 4.19
CA GLY A 423 -20.52 -14.88 3.34
C GLY A 423 -19.05 -14.91 3.83
N PRO A 424 -18.17 -15.74 3.25
CA PRO A 424 -16.76 -15.74 3.62
C PRO A 424 -16.15 -14.33 3.49
N CYS A 425 -15.29 -13.93 4.44
CA CYS A 425 -14.47 -12.73 4.26
C CYS A 425 -13.63 -12.87 2.99
N HIS A 426 -13.20 -11.75 2.36
CA HIS A 426 -12.45 -11.85 1.11
C HIS A 426 -11.13 -12.61 1.26
N SER A 427 -10.53 -12.59 2.43
CA SER A 427 -9.32 -13.35 2.70
C SER A 427 -9.53 -14.85 2.58
N CYS A 428 -10.71 -15.33 2.98
CA CYS A 428 -11.18 -16.65 2.67
C CYS A 428 -11.40 -16.83 1.16
N GLN A 429 -12.07 -15.89 0.45
CA GLN A 429 -12.26 -15.95 -1.01
C GLN A 429 -10.95 -16.02 -1.84
N LEU A 430 -9.93 -15.23 -1.51
CA LEU A 430 -8.62 -15.23 -2.20
C LEU A 430 -7.85 -16.53 -1.96
N VAL A 431 -7.91 -17.04 -0.73
CA VAL A 431 -7.32 -18.33 -0.37
C VAL A 431 -8.05 -19.46 -1.11
N TYR A 432 -9.38 -19.41 -1.18
CA TYR A 432 -10.19 -20.42 -1.87
C TYR A 432 -9.95 -20.42 -3.36
N ASP A 433 -9.81 -19.24 -3.98
CA ASP A 433 -9.44 -19.11 -5.39
C ASP A 433 -8.03 -19.68 -5.65
N TRP A 434 -7.04 -19.35 -4.80
CA TRP A 434 -5.69 -19.91 -4.91
C TRP A 434 -5.68 -21.44 -4.77
N PHE A 435 -6.53 -22.00 -3.91
CA PHE A 435 -6.69 -23.45 -3.77
C PHE A 435 -7.78 -24.05 -4.69
N GLY A 436 -8.32 -23.32 -5.67
CA GLY A 436 -9.31 -23.87 -6.62
C GLY A 436 -10.62 -24.38 -5.98
N VAL A 437 -10.99 -23.89 -4.80
CA VAL A 437 -12.22 -24.23 -4.10
C VAL A 437 -13.37 -23.40 -4.68
N PRO A 438 -14.38 -24.03 -5.32
CA PRO A 438 -15.46 -23.29 -5.97
C PRO A 438 -16.36 -22.58 -4.96
N GLU A 439 -16.85 -21.38 -5.32
CA GLU A 439 -17.71 -20.54 -4.48
C GLU A 439 -18.94 -21.28 -3.94
N SER A 440 -19.43 -22.29 -4.66
CA SER A 440 -20.54 -23.17 -4.26
C SER A 440 -20.36 -23.94 -2.94
N VAL A 441 -19.13 -24.03 -2.42
CA VAL A 441 -18.85 -24.62 -1.10
C VAL A 441 -19.32 -23.69 0.04
N PHE A 442 -19.46 -22.40 -0.24
CA PHE A 442 -19.96 -21.39 0.69
C PHE A 442 -21.44 -21.16 0.42
N VAL A 443 -22.28 -21.83 1.22
CA VAL A 443 -23.72 -21.57 1.19
C VAL A 443 -23.98 -20.38 2.12
N THR A 444 -24.25 -19.20 1.55
CA THR A 444 -24.97 -18.16 2.27
C THR A 444 -26.31 -18.74 2.69
N ALA A 445 -26.66 -18.63 3.98
CA ALA A 445 -27.98 -19.07 4.39
C ALA A 445 -29.04 -18.25 3.63
N PRO A 446 -30.24 -18.81 3.36
CA PRO A 446 -31.32 -18.00 2.84
C PRO A 446 -31.69 -16.97 3.91
N SER A 447 -31.80 -15.69 3.52
CA SER A 447 -32.31 -14.65 4.40
C SER A 447 -33.64 -15.09 5.02
N PRO A 448 -33.85 -14.84 6.34
CA PRO A 448 -35.14 -15.11 6.94
C PRO A 448 -36.21 -14.31 6.18
N ALA A 449 -37.20 -15.03 5.65
CA ALA A 449 -38.37 -14.41 5.05
C ALA A 449 -39.04 -13.49 6.08
N THR A 450 -39.36 -12.28 5.62
CA THR A 450 -40.04 -11.18 6.34
C THR A 450 -41.16 -11.61 7.27
#